data_AF-A0A382KSH1-F1
#
_entry.id   AF-A0A382KSH1-F1
#
_cell.length_a   1.000
_cell.length_b   1.000
_cell.length_c   1.000
_cell.angle_alpha   90.00
_cell.angle_beta   90.00
_cell.angle_gamma   90.00
#
_symmetry.space_group_name_H-M   'P 1'
#
loop_
_entity.id
_entity.type
_entity.pdbx_description
1 polymer ?
#
loop_
_entity_poly.entity_id
_entity_poly.type
_entity_poly.pdbx_seq_one_letter_code
_entity_poly.pdbx_strand_id
1 'polypeptide(L)'
;MVTRTPPYSRQRFGQATVMILMTVACVVPDQTGETEVPALTGTASSDIPQFQVDPFWANELPNNWILGQVSGLAVDDQDHVWIVHRPRTLDAS
;
A
#
# COMPACT_ATOMS: atom_id res chain seq x y z
N MET A 1 -0.83 3.76 -23.23
CA MET A 1 -1.74 4.18 -22.15
C MET A 1 -2.49 2.94 -21.68
N VAL A 2 -1.99 2.26 -20.65
CA VAL A 2 -2.59 1.00 -20.15
C VAL A 2 -3.04 1.25 -18.72
N THR A 3 -4.31 1.57 -18.55
CA THR A 3 -4.99 1.67 -17.26
C THR A 3 -5.24 0.26 -16.72
N ARG A 4 -4.46 -0.17 -15.71
CA ARG A 4 -4.80 -1.36 -14.93
C ARG A 4 -5.74 -0.94 -13.80
N THR A 5 -7.05 -0.98 -14.07
CA THR A 5 -8.09 -0.85 -13.04
C THR A 5 -8.15 -2.14 -12.20
N PRO A 6 -8.18 -2.07 -10.85
CA PRO A 6 -8.48 -3.24 -10.03
C PRO A 6 -9.97 -3.65 -10.16
N PRO A 7 -10.32 -4.94 -10.01
CA PRO A 7 -11.72 -5.35 -9.94
C PRO A 7 -12.30 -4.91 -8.59
N TYR A 8 -12.98 -3.76 -8.58
CA TYR A 8 -13.85 -3.40 -7.47
C TYR A 8 -15.04 -4.36 -7.47
N SER A 9 -14.96 -5.39 -6.63
CA SER A 9 -16.04 -6.33 -6.36
C SER A 9 -17.27 -5.56 -5.85
N ARG A 10 -18.27 -5.48 -6.72
CA ARG A 10 -19.60 -4.92 -6.42
C ARG A 10 -20.35 -5.84 -5.46
N GLN A 11 -20.23 -5.62 -4.16
CA GLN A 11 -21.19 -6.17 -3.20
C GLN A 11 -22.46 -5.32 -3.22
N ARG A 12 -23.46 -5.86 -3.94
CA ARG A 12 -24.77 -5.24 -4.16
C ARG A 12 -25.62 -5.33 -2.89
N PHE A 13 -25.79 -4.18 -2.25
CA PHE A 13 -26.97 -3.68 -1.53
C PHE A 13 -28.28 -4.47 -1.76
N GLY A 14 -28.54 -5.53 -0.98
CA GLY A 14 -29.77 -6.31 -1.14
C GLY A 14 -30.34 -7.01 0.09
N GLN A 15 -29.76 -6.85 1.30
CA GLN A 15 -30.19 -7.67 2.46
C GLN A 15 -30.61 -6.89 3.71
N ALA A 16 -30.64 -5.55 3.68
CA ALA A 16 -30.72 -4.75 4.91
C ALA A 16 -32.14 -4.31 5.35
N THR A 17 -33.22 -4.93 4.89
CA THR A 17 -34.59 -4.42 5.19
C THR A 17 -35.46 -5.34 6.05
N VAL A 18 -35.04 -6.56 6.39
CA VAL A 18 -35.92 -7.53 7.09
C VAL A 18 -35.69 -7.60 8.62
N MET A 19 -34.66 -6.98 9.18
CA MET A 19 -34.30 -7.11 10.60
C MET A 19 -34.63 -5.86 11.43
N ILE A 20 -35.79 -5.24 11.21
CA ILE A 20 -36.30 -4.12 12.04
C ILE A 20 -37.74 -4.47 12.46
N LEU A 21 -37.94 -5.52 13.26
CA LEU A 21 -39.20 -5.72 14.02
C LEU A 21 -39.14 -6.86 15.06
N MET A 22 -38.12 -6.91 15.93
CA MET A 22 -38.16 -7.84 17.09
C MET A 22 -37.69 -7.12 18.36
N THR A 23 -38.66 -6.47 18.99
CA THR A 23 -38.56 -5.68 20.22
C THR A 23 -38.19 -6.51 21.45
N VAL A 24 -37.27 -5.96 22.24
CA VAL A 24 -37.37 -5.72 23.69
C VAL A 24 -37.78 -6.92 24.55
N ALA A 25 -36.78 -7.54 25.20
CA ALA A 25 -36.73 -7.74 26.65
C ALA A 25 -35.64 -8.77 26.99
N CYS A 26 -34.60 -8.30 27.69
CA CYS A 26 -33.90 -8.95 28.80
C CYS A 26 -32.44 -8.50 28.83
N VAL A 27 -32.15 -7.59 29.76
CA VAL A 27 -30.91 -7.49 30.56
C VAL A 27 -29.61 -7.86 29.82
N VAL A 28 -28.88 -6.84 29.36
CA VAL A 28 -27.44 -6.97 29.07
C VAL A 28 -26.70 -6.35 30.26
N PRO A 29 -25.88 -7.12 31.00
CA PRO A 29 -25.07 -6.58 32.08
C PRO A 29 -24.05 -5.57 31.53
N ASP A 30 -23.73 -4.57 32.35
CA ASP A 30 -22.59 -3.69 32.18
C ASP A 30 -21.33 -4.55 32.01
N GLN A 31 -20.92 -4.72 30.76
CA GLN A 31 -19.63 -5.28 30.39
C GLN A 31 -18.91 -4.13 29.70
N THR A 32 -18.09 -3.40 30.47
CA THR A 32 -16.86 -2.80 29.96
C THR A 32 -15.96 -3.94 29.48
N GLY A 33 -16.41 -4.65 28.45
CA GLY A 33 -15.56 -5.42 27.58
C GLY A 33 -14.83 -4.37 26.76
N GLU A 34 -13.64 -4.01 27.23
CA GLU A 34 -12.58 -3.68 26.30
C GLU A 34 -12.67 -4.73 25.19
N THR A 35 -13.05 -4.25 24.00
CA THR A 35 -12.93 -5.08 22.81
C THR A 35 -11.46 -5.38 22.76
N GLU A 36 -11.07 -6.55 23.26
CA GLU A 36 -9.75 -7.12 23.04
C GLU A 36 -9.73 -7.40 21.55
N VAL A 37 -9.38 -6.35 20.78
CA VAL A 37 -8.80 -6.50 19.46
C VAL A 37 -7.68 -7.49 19.73
N PRO A 38 -7.76 -8.73 19.21
CA PRO A 38 -6.82 -9.77 19.56
C PRO A 38 -5.45 -9.18 19.37
N ALA A 39 -4.76 -8.94 20.50
CA ALA A 39 -3.42 -8.43 20.47
C ALA A 39 -2.67 -9.53 19.73
N LEU A 40 -2.17 -9.22 18.53
CA LEU A 40 -1.30 -10.09 17.76
C LEU A 40 -0.05 -10.29 18.63
N THR A 41 -0.13 -11.23 19.57
CA THR A 41 0.97 -11.70 20.40
C THR A 41 1.77 -12.71 19.58
N GLY A 42 2.10 -12.30 18.35
CA GLY A 42 3.36 -12.71 17.76
C GLY A 42 4.42 -11.92 18.50
N THR A 43 5.45 -12.59 18.99
CA THR A 43 6.63 -11.97 19.59
C THR A 43 7.20 -10.94 18.60
N ALA A 44 6.73 -9.70 18.66
CA ALA A 44 7.05 -8.63 17.73
C ALA A 44 8.42 -8.01 18.09
N SER A 45 9.40 -8.87 18.35
CA SER A 45 10.80 -8.47 18.32
C SER A 45 11.31 -8.68 16.89
N SER A 46 11.12 -7.63 16.11
CA SER A 46 12.02 -7.22 15.01
C SER A 46 12.15 -8.16 13.82
N ASP A 47 11.08 -8.34 13.04
CA ASP A 47 11.21 -8.75 11.63
C ASP A 47 10.92 -7.55 10.70
N ILE A 48 11.45 -6.38 11.06
CA ILE A 48 11.45 -5.19 10.20
C ILE A 48 12.55 -5.40 9.16
N PRO A 49 12.23 -5.42 7.85
CA PRO A 49 13.24 -5.52 6.81
C PRO A 49 14.28 -4.42 6.96
N GLN A 50 15.54 -4.83 7.06
CA GLN A 50 16.67 -3.90 7.06
C GLN A 50 17.07 -3.64 5.61
N PHE A 51 17.01 -2.37 5.21
CA PHE A 51 17.46 -1.96 3.88
C PHE A 51 18.92 -1.54 3.97
N GLN A 52 19.74 -2.04 3.05
CA GLN A 52 21.12 -1.64 2.87
C GLN A 52 21.28 -0.98 1.51
N VAL A 53 22.16 0.00 1.44
CA VAL A 53 22.53 0.63 0.17
C VAL A 53 23.42 -0.34 -0.59
N ASP A 54 23.05 -0.69 -1.83
CA ASP A 54 23.93 -1.38 -2.75
C ASP A 54 24.78 -0.35 -3.51
N PRO A 55 26.10 -0.25 -3.24
CA PRO A 55 26.97 0.73 -3.88
C PRO A 55 27.29 0.40 -5.34
N PHE A 56 27.03 -0.83 -5.80
CA PHE A 56 27.28 -1.26 -7.17
C PHE A 56 26.02 -1.20 -8.04
N TRP A 57 24.91 -0.77 -7.46
CA TRP A 57 23.64 -0.71 -8.18
C TRP A 57 23.54 0.51 -9.09
N ALA A 58 22.99 0.21 -10.27
CA ALA A 58 22.98 0.98 -11.50
C ALA A 58 24.38 1.27 -12.05
N ASN A 59 24.76 0.54 -13.10
CA ASN A 59 25.88 0.94 -13.96
C ASN A 59 25.66 2.38 -14.44
N GLU A 60 26.76 3.07 -14.75
CA GLU A 60 26.71 4.41 -15.33
C GLU A 60 25.74 4.45 -16.51
N LEU A 61 24.82 5.41 -16.47
CA LEU A 61 23.84 5.56 -17.52
C LEU A 61 24.57 5.79 -18.86
N PRO A 62 24.16 5.10 -19.94
CA PRO A 62 24.75 5.31 -21.25
C PRO A 62 24.74 6.79 -21.63
N ASN A 63 25.80 7.23 -22.31
CA ASN A 63 25.93 8.60 -22.82
C ASN A 63 25.95 9.72 -21.75
N ASN A 64 26.37 9.42 -20.51
CA ASN A 64 26.49 10.42 -19.44
C ASN A 64 25.17 11.17 -19.17
N TRP A 65 24.05 10.46 -19.20
CA TRP A 65 22.74 11.07 -18.95
C TRP A 65 22.59 11.55 -17.52
N ILE A 66 21.96 12.72 -17.37
CA ILE A 66 21.61 13.30 -16.08
C ILE A 66 20.09 13.17 -15.89
N LEU A 67 19.67 12.64 -14.75
CA LEU A 67 18.26 12.54 -14.39
C LEU A 67 17.83 13.75 -13.57
N GLY A 68 16.72 14.37 -13.99
CA GLY A 68 16.02 15.35 -13.16
C GLY A 68 15.27 14.67 -12.00
N GLN A 69 14.36 15.41 -11.37
CA GLN A 69 13.54 14.90 -10.28
C GLN A 69 12.78 13.65 -10.73
N VAL A 70 12.97 12.55 -10.01
CA VAL A 70 12.27 11.29 -10.27
C VAL A 70 10.90 11.35 -9.62
N SER A 71 9.86 11.15 -10.43
CA SER A 71 8.46 11.16 -10.00
C SER A 71 7.88 9.77 -9.77
N GLY A 72 8.54 8.73 -10.29
CA GLY A 72 8.11 7.35 -10.14
C GLY A 72 9.15 6.35 -10.62
N LEU A 73 9.09 5.17 -10.02
CA LEU A 73 9.91 3.99 -10.32
C LEU A 73 9.00 2.78 -10.44
N ALA A 74 9.33 1.86 -11.34
CA ALA A 74 8.67 0.56 -11.45
C ALA A 74 9.70 -0.50 -11.87
N VAL A 75 9.46 -1.75 -11.46
CA VAL A 75 10.21 -2.91 -11.91
C VAL A 75 9.26 -3.80 -12.68
N ASP A 76 9.69 -4.35 -13.82
CA ASP A 76 8.90 -5.31 -14.59
C ASP A 76 9.28 -6.76 -14.26
N ASP A 77 8.54 -7.73 -14.83
CA ASP A 77 8.74 -9.16 -14.59
C ASP A 77 10.09 -9.68 -15.11
N GLN A 78 10.84 -8.87 -15.87
CA GLN A 78 12.16 -9.19 -16.40
C GLN A 78 13.29 -8.49 -15.63
N ASP A 79 12.99 -7.91 -14.46
CA ASP A 79 13.95 -7.17 -13.62
C ASP A 79 14.48 -5.88 -14.28
N HIS A 80 13.77 -5.30 -15.26
CA HIS A 80 14.10 -3.97 -15.74
C HIS A 80 13.54 -2.89 -14.82
N VAL A 81 14.37 -1.90 -14.52
CA VAL A 81 13.99 -0.71 -13.73
C VAL A 81 13.57 0.41 -14.67
N TRP A 82 12.31 0.85 -14.54
CA TRP A 82 11.72 1.94 -15.30
C TRP A 82 11.66 3.21 -14.45
N ILE A 83 12.14 4.33 -15.00
CA ILE A 83 12.22 5.63 -14.30
C ILE A 83 11.39 6.68 -15.06
N VAL A 84 10.52 7.38 -14.35
CA VAL A 84 9.82 8.58 -14.86
C VAL A 84 10.40 9.81 -14.19
N HIS A 85 11.19 10.59 -14.93
CA HIS A 85 11.83 11.81 -14.44
C HIS A 85 11.27 13.09 -15.11
N ARG A 86 11.52 14.24 -14.48
CA ARG A 86 11.12 15.57 -14.98
C ARG A 86 12.35 16.34 -15.48
N PRO A 87 12.61 16.42 -16.81
CA PRO A 87 13.81 17.05 -17.33
C PRO A 87 13.95 18.54 -16.96
N ARG A 88 12.83 19.26 -16.80
CA ARG A 88 12.84 20.71 -16.50
C ARG A 88 13.32 21.06 -15.09
N THR A 89 13.54 20.08 -14.22
CA THR A 89 14.12 20.33 -12.90
C THR A 89 15.64 20.23 -12.90
N LEU A 90 16.25 20.00 -14.07
CA LEU A 90 17.69 20.13 -14.22
C LEU A 90 18.00 21.62 -14.37
N ASP A 91 18.70 22.17 -13.39
CA ASP A 91 19.18 23.53 -13.45
C ASP A 91 20.34 23.60 -14.45
N ALA A 92 20.26 24.51 -15.41
CA ALA A 92 21.39 24.89 -16.24
C ALA A 92 22.24 25.91 -15.45
N SER A 93 22.96 25.46 -14.42
CA SER A 93 23.92 26.30 -13.71
C SER A 93 25.29 26.25 -14.37
#